data_AF-A0AAD3YCJ6-F1
#
_entry.id   AF-A0AAD3YCJ6-F1
#
_cell.length_a   1.000
_cell.length_b   1.000
_cell.length_c   1.000
_cell.angle_alpha   90.00
_cell.angle_beta   90.00
_cell.angle_gamma   90.00
#
_symmetry.space_group_name_H-M   'P 1'
#
loop_
_entity.id
_entity.type
_entity.pdbx_description
1 polymer ?
#
loop_
_entity_poly.entity_id
_entity_poly.type
_entity_poly.pdbx_seq_one_letter_code
_entity_poly.pdbx_strand_id
1 'polypeptide(L)'
;MHFTTLLSSLLLATAAFGAVTPQPQARSNADAIRRGLPLLKPRVCDAQCQADRLARRAKPSKTSLPDRSVQFRKTCKDWKLTLTPDGKDIIMSGDCWDSEDVLHPSTLSLNTCIGVNKGTLVCNPGDFMSTGGCQDCTYTDETLNCLCPDSKGDLSKASLNLNACIGNLEALLQQAPDLSRSLDPHWVLAQPFAATPG
;
A
#
# COMPACT_ATOMS: atom_id res chain seq x y z
N MET A 1 -59.75 -23.92 15.95
CA MET A 1 -60.20 -23.21 17.16
C MET A 1 -59.07 -22.32 17.64
N HIS A 2 -59.42 -21.05 17.93
CA HIS A 2 -58.67 -20.01 18.68
C HIS A 2 -57.43 -19.37 18.02
N PHE A 3 -57.53 -18.11 17.55
CA PHE A 3 -57.42 -16.82 18.28
C PHE A 3 -55.99 -16.63 18.83
N THR A 4 -55.23 -15.55 18.58
CA THR A 4 -55.60 -14.14 18.77
C THR A 4 -54.53 -13.24 18.15
N THR A 5 -54.99 -12.17 17.51
CA THR A 5 -54.27 -10.96 17.08
C THR A 5 -53.85 -10.10 18.28
N LEU A 6 -52.65 -9.51 18.25
CA LEU A 6 -52.30 -8.36 19.08
C LEU A 6 -51.58 -7.30 18.22
N LEU A 7 -52.36 -6.29 17.82
CA LEU A 7 -51.87 -4.99 17.36
C LEU A 7 -51.27 -4.25 18.57
N SER A 8 -50.02 -3.82 18.45
CA SER A 8 -49.39 -2.91 19.41
C SER A 8 -49.17 -1.55 18.74
N SER A 9 -49.98 -0.58 19.14
CA SER A 9 -49.97 0.79 18.63
C SER A 9 -48.87 1.58 19.35
N LEU A 10 -47.78 1.91 18.64
CA LEU A 10 -46.71 2.75 19.16
C LEU A 10 -46.96 4.21 18.74
N LEU A 11 -47.26 5.07 19.71
CA LEU A 11 -47.36 6.53 19.55
C LEU A 11 -45.96 7.13 19.40
N LEU A 12 -45.63 7.67 18.22
CA LEU A 12 -44.45 8.52 18.02
C LEU A 12 -44.76 9.96 18.46
N ALA A 13 -44.11 10.41 19.54
CA ALA A 13 -44.02 11.82 19.88
C ALA A 13 -42.85 12.45 19.12
N THR A 14 -43.15 13.33 18.16
CA THR A 14 -42.16 14.11 17.41
C THR A 14 -41.76 15.35 18.20
N ALA A 15 -40.61 15.30 18.87
CA ALA A 15 -39.94 16.49 19.39
C ALA A 15 -39.24 17.21 18.23
N ALA A 16 -39.74 18.38 17.85
CA ALA A 16 -39.10 19.26 16.87
C ALA A 16 -37.89 19.95 17.51
N PHE A 17 -36.71 19.33 17.39
CA PHE A 17 -35.45 20.01 17.65
C PHE A 17 -35.17 20.95 16.48
N GLY A 18 -35.19 22.27 16.74
CA GLY A 18 -34.73 23.27 15.79
C GLY A 18 -33.26 22.99 15.45
N ALA A 19 -33.03 22.39 14.29
CA ALA A 19 -31.69 22.13 13.79
C ALA A 19 -31.02 23.47 13.49
N VAL A 20 -30.13 23.90 14.39
CA VAL A 20 -29.13 24.92 14.08
C VAL A 20 -28.29 24.34 12.95
N THR A 21 -28.55 24.75 11.72
CA THR A 21 -27.73 24.36 10.58
C THR A 21 -26.36 24.99 10.79
N PRO A 22 -25.29 24.20 10.94
CA PRO A 22 -23.96 24.76 11.11
C PRO A 22 -23.66 25.61 9.88
N GLN A 23 -23.39 26.91 10.09
CA GLN A 23 -23.03 27.78 8.99
C GLN A 23 -21.83 27.20 8.24
N PRO A 24 -21.86 27.21 6.90
CA PRO A 24 -20.78 26.65 6.09
C PRO A 24 -19.47 27.40 6.39
N GLN A 25 -18.55 26.73 7.09
CA GLN A 25 -17.22 27.27 7.37
C GLN A 25 -16.32 27.03 6.15
N ALA A 26 -15.57 28.06 5.75
CA ALA A 26 -14.57 27.95 4.69
C ALA A 26 -13.47 26.96 5.10
N ARG A 27 -12.96 26.16 4.14
CA ARG A 27 -11.88 25.18 4.41
C ARG A 27 -10.48 25.82 4.39
N SER A 28 -10.35 26.98 3.74
CA SER A 28 -9.10 27.72 3.63
C SER A 28 -9.39 29.23 3.46
N ASN A 29 -8.38 30.07 3.66
CA ASN A 29 -8.51 31.50 3.40
C ASN A 29 -8.75 31.82 1.92
N ALA A 30 -8.21 31.01 1.01
CA ALA A 30 -8.48 31.15 -0.43
C ALA A 30 -9.96 30.87 -0.77
N ASP A 31 -10.55 29.85 -0.14
CA ASP A 31 -11.97 29.52 -0.28
C ASP A 31 -12.86 30.60 0.38
N ALA A 32 -12.45 31.13 1.54
CA ALA A 32 -13.17 32.21 2.23
C ALA A 32 -13.27 33.48 1.38
N ILE A 33 -12.16 33.90 0.74
CA ILE A 33 -12.13 35.07 -0.15
C ILE A 33 -13.07 34.90 -1.34
N ARG A 34 -13.04 33.73 -2.00
CA ARG A 34 -13.92 33.45 -3.14
C ARG A 34 -15.41 33.49 -2.79
N ARG A 35 -15.75 33.18 -1.53
CA ARG A 35 -17.13 33.08 -1.05
C ARG A 35 -17.60 34.29 -0.23
N GLY A 36 -16.78 35.33 -0.10
CA GLY A 36 -17.10 36.49 0.74
C GLY A 36 -17.26 36.15 2.22
N LEU A 37 -16.63 35.07 2.69
CA LEU A 37 -16.68 34.64 4.09
C LEU A 37 -15.55 35.28 4.89
N PRO A 38 -15.70 35.45 6.22
CA PRO A 38 -14.63 35.92 7.08
C PRO A 38 -13.37 35.05 6.95
N LEU A 39 -12.20 35.68 6.90
CA LEU A 39 -10.93 34.95 6.87
C LEU A 39 -10.76 34.13 8.15
N LEU A 40 -10.28 32.90 8.00
CA LEU A 40 -9.86 32.08 9.12
C LEU A 40 -8.64 32.76 9.74
N LYS A 41 -8.75 33.13 11.03
CA LYS A 41 -7.61 33.59 11.80
C LYS A 41 -6.51 32.52 11.73
N PRO A 42 -5.23 32.88 11.51
CA PRO A 42 -4.14 31.94 11.63
C PRO A 42 -4.27 31.24 12.99
N ARG A 43 -4.32 29.90 12.99
CA ARG A 43 -4.28 29.16 14.25
C ARG A 43 -2.89 29.40 14.85
N VAL A 44 -2.78 30.42 15.69
CA VAL A 44 -1.60 30.61 16.53
C VAL A 44 -1.60 29.42 17.46
N CYS A 45 -0.70 28.49 17.19
CA CYS A 45 -0.50 27.31 18.00
C CYS A 45 0.19 27.81 19.27
N ASP A 46 -0.49 27.70 20.40
CA ASP A 46 0.10 27.98 21.70
C ASP A 46 1.17 26.94 22.06
N ALA A 47 1.90 27.18 23.15
CA ALA A 47 2.97 26.27 23.59
C ALA A 47 2.46 24.83 23.81
N GLN A 48 1.20 24.68 24.25
CA GLN A 48 0.54 23.39 24.45
C GLN A 48 0.30 22.67 23.11
N CYS A 49 -0.26 23.36 22.13
CA CYS A 49 -0.46 22.88 20.77
C CYS A 49 0.87 22.51 20.09
N GLN A 50 1.94 23.27 20.33
CA GLN A 50 3.25 23.00 19.76
C GLN A 50 3.89 21.77 20.41
N ALA A 51 3.80 21.64 21.73
CA ALA A 51 4.22 20.45 22.47
C ALA A 51 3.45 19.21 22.02
N ASP A 52 2.13 19.31 21.82
CA ASP A 52 1.29 18.22 21.32
C ASP A 52 1.64 17.80 19.89
N ARG A 53 1.99 18.74 19.00
CA ARG A 53 2.46 18.40 17.65
C ARG A 53 3.81 17.69 17.70
N LEU A 54 4.72 18.13 18.57
CA LEU A 54 6.02 17.48 18.77
C LEU A 54 5.85 16.08 19.37
N ALA A 55 4.98 15.93 20.37
CA ALA A 55 4.67 14.64 20.99
C ALA A 55 3.99 13.67 20.00
N ARG A 56 3.11 14.16 19.11
CA ARG A 56 2.52 13.35 18.03
C ARG A 56 3.53 12.96 16.96
N ARG A 57 4.50 13.83 16.64
CA ARG A 57 5.62 13.48 15.74
C ARG A 57 6.60 12.49 16.40
N ALA A 58 6.75 12.54 17.71
CA ALA A 58 7.64 11.65 18.46
C ALA A 58 7.05 10.27 18.75
N LYS A 59 5.72 10.10 18.67
CA LYS A 59 5.11 8.77 18.73
C LYS A 59 5.40 8.03 17.41
N PRO A 60 6.15 6.92 17.43
CA PRO A 60 6.25 6.06 16.26
C PRO A 60 4.82 5.66 15.88
N SER A 61 4.42 5.93 14.64
CA SER A 61 3.09 5.58 14.18
C SER A 61 2.93 4.07 14.36
N LYS A 62 1.92 3.62 15.13
CA LYS A 62 1.63 2.19 15.32
C LYS A 62 1.19 1.48 14.02
N THR A 63 1.18 2.20 12.91
CA THR A 63 0.89 1.74 11.55
C THR A 63 2.14 1.60 10.68
N SER A 64 3.34 1.92 11.19
CA SER A 64 4.55 1.50 10.50
C SER A 64 4.73 0.01 10.77
N LEU A 65 4.50 -0.81 9.76
CA LEU A 65 5.05 -2.16 9.68
C LEU A 65 6.49 -2.14 10.24
N PRO A 66 6.88 -3.14 11.04
CA PRO A 66 8.21 -3.14 11.64
C PRO A 66 9.26 -2.98 10.54
N ASP A 67 10.27 -2.16 10.80
CA ASP A 67 11.41 -1.83 9.91
C ASP A 67 12.19 -3.07 9.38
N ARG A 68 11.78 -4.27 9.81
CA ARG A 68 12.23 -5.58 9.33
C ARG A 68 11.39 -6.18 8.19
N SER A 69 10.13 -5.77 7.96
CA SER A 69 9.22 -6.50 7.06
C SER A 69 9.31 -6.12 5.57
N VAL A 70 10.05 -5.07 5.23
CA VAL A 70 9.99 -4.49 3.89
C VAL A 70 11.14 -4.95 2.99
N GLN A 71 12.21 -5.48 3.58
CA GLN A 71 13.44 -5.87 2.88
C GLN A 71 13.61 -7.39 2.95
N PHE A 72 13.23 -8.09 1.87
CA PHE A 72 13.32 -9.57 1.82
C PHE A 72 14.72 -10.08 2.20
N ARG A 73 15.78 -9.31 1.90
CA ARG A 73 17.16 -9.73 2.17
C ARG A 73 17.44 -10.00 3.65
N LYS A 74 16.77 -9.28 4.55
CA LYS A 74 16.95 -9.43 5.99
C LYS A 74 16.24 -10.66 6.54
N THR A 75 15.21 -11.12 5.85
CA THR A 75 14.26 -12.12 6.35
C THR A 75 14.19 -13.36 5.48
N CYS A 76 14.94 -13.41 4.37
CA CYS A 76 15.01 -14.55 3.48
C CYS A 76 16.46 -14.88 3.16
N LYS A 77 16.74 -16.18 2.99
CA LYS A 77 18.05 -16.74 2.63
C LYS A 77 17.97 -17.54 1.34
N ASP A 78 19.14 -17.87 0.78
CA ASP A 78 19.28 -18.76 -0.38
C ASP A 78 18.38 -18.37 -1.57
N TRP A 79 18.10 -17.07 -1.69
CA TRP A 79 17.23 -16.56 -2.72
C TRP A 79 17.94 -16.54 -4.07
N LYS A 80 17.18 -16.80 -5.13
CA LYS A 80 17.64 -16.88 -6.51
C LYS A 80 16.59 -16.34 -7.47
N LEU A 81 17.05 -15.85 -8.61
CA LEU A 81 16.21 -15.40 -9.71
C LEU A 81 16.39 -16.35 -10.89
N THR A 82 15.28 -16.91 -11.36
CA THR A 82 15.24 -17.86 -12.47
C THR A 82 14.34 -17.30 -13.56
N LEU A 83 14.86 -17.20 -14.78
CA LEU A 83 14.05 -16.87 -15.94
C LEU A 83 13.18 -18.08 -16.30
N THR A 84 11.90 -17.86 -16.57
CA THR A 84 11.01 -18.95 -17.02
C THR A 84 11.45 -19.49 -18.39
N PRO A 85 11.11 -20.74 -18.74
CA PRO A 85 11.54 -21.35 -20.02
C PRO A 85 11.08 -20.59 -21.27
N ASP A 86 9.97 -19.86 -21.16
CA ASP A 86 9.43 -19.00 -22.23
C ASP A 86 10.08 -17.61 -22.27
N GLY A 87 10.94 -17.27 -21.31
CA GLY A 87 11.63 -15.99 -21.23
C GLY A 87 10.71 -14.80 -20.91
N LYS A 88 9.50 -15.06 -20.42
CA LYS A 88 8.47 -14.04 -20.20
C LYS A 88 8.34 -13.58 -18.76
N ASP A 89 8.95 -14.27 -17.82
CA ASP A 89 8.87 -13.92 -16.41
C ASP A 89 10.18 -14.27 -15.69
N ILE A 90 10.44 -13.54 -14.61
CA ILE A 90 11.53 -13.82 -13.69
C ILE A 90 10.90 -14.26 -12.37
N ILE A 91 11.13 -15.51 -12.01
CA ILE A 91 10.68 -16.08 -10.75
C ILE A 91 11.77 -15.89 -9.70
N MET A 92 11.44 -15.17 -8.65
CA MET A 92 12.20 -15.12 -7.43
C MET A 92 11.79 -16.28 -6.53
N SER A 93 12.76 -17.01 -5.99
CA SER A 93 12.51 -18.08 -5.02
C SER A 93 13.55 -18.01 -3.91
N GLY A 94 13.19 -18.33 -2.67
CA GLY A 94 14.10 -18.40 -1.53
C GLY A 94 13.38 -18.89 -0.27
N ASP A 95 14.13 -19.11 0.81
CA ASP A 95 13.53 -19.51 2.09
C ASP A 95 13.38 -18.29 3.00
N CYS A 96 12.17 -18.05 3.50
CA CYS A 96 11.85 -16.86 4.29
C CYS A 96 11.39 -17.24 5.69
N TRP A 97 11.80 -16.45 6.69
CA TRP A 97 11.39 -16.61 8.08
C TRP A 97 9.94 -16.15 8.27
N ASP A 98 9.16 -16.89 9.05
CA ASP A 98 7.88 -16.43 9.59
C ASP A 98 8.03 -15.73 10.95
N SER A 99 6.92 -15.38 11.60
CA SER A 99 6.93 -14.79 12.94
C SER A 99 7.33 -15.75 14.08
N GLU A 100 7.41 -17.05 13.80
CA GLU A 100 7.85 -18.10 14.75
C GLU A 100 9.35 -18.44 14.57
N ASP A 101 10.07 -17.67 13.76
CA ASP A 101 11.46 -17.95 13.37
C ASP A 101 11.59 -19.36 12.74
N VAL A 102 10.65 -19.75 11.89
CA VAL A 102 10.73 -20.95 11.04
C VAL A 102 10.89 -20.53 9.57
N LEU A 103 11.78 -21.21 8.85
CA LEU A 103 12.02 -20.97 7.42
C LEU A 103 11.04 -21.77 6.58
N HIS A 104 10.34 -21.09 5.69
CA HIS A 104 9.52 -21.73 4.66
C HIS A 104 9.98 -21.34 3.26
N PRO A 105 9.95 -22.28 2.30
CA PRO A 105 10.23 -21.96 0.91
C PRO A 105 9.14 -21.05 0.35
N SER A 106 9.57 -20.05 -0.41
CA SER A 106 8.71 -19.01 -0.94
C SER A 106 9.08 -18.68 -2.39
N THR A 107 8.09 -18.32 -3.18
CA THR A 107 8.25 -17.96 -4.60
C THR A 107 7.40 -16.77 -4.97
N LEU A 108 7.94 -15.87 -5.79
CA LEU A 108 7.27 -14.67 -6.28
C LEU A 108 7.60 -14.44 -7.75
N SER A 109 6.58 -14.26 -8.58
CA SER A 109 6.74 -13.77 -9.96
C SER A 109 6.99 -12.26 -9.95
N LEU A 110 8.10 -11.81 -10.53
CA LEU A 110 8.42 -10.39 -10.57
C LEU A 110 7.44 -9.59 -11.46
N ASN A 111 6.83 -10.22 -12.47
CA ASN A 111 5.78 -9.58 -13.28
C ASN A 111 4.56 -9.14 -12.45
N THR A 112 4.29 -9.80 -11.33
CA THR A 112 3.15 -9.45 -10.46
C THR A 112 3.38 -8.21 -9.62
N CYS A 113 4.63 -7.79 -9.41
CA CYS A 113 4.98 -6.71 -8.47
C CYS A 113 5.85 -5.60 -9.09
N ILE A 114 6.33 -5.79 -10.32
CA ILE A 114 7.15 -4.83 -11.05
C ILE A 114 6.44 -4.44 -12.34
N GLY A 115 6.46 -3.14 -12.62
CA GLY A 115 5.88 -2.54 -13.81
C GLY A 115 6.83 -1.54 -14.45
N VAL A 116 6.40 -0.96 -15.56
CA VAL A 116 7.17 0.03 -16.32
C VAL A 116 6.42 1.35 -16.35
N ASN A 117 7.14 2.44 -16.15
CA ASN A 117 6.64 3.79 -16.35
C ASN A 117 7.66 4.59 -17.16
N LYS A 118 7.36 4.77 -18.46
CA LYS A 118 8.18 5.58 -19.39
C LYS A 118 9.66 5.19 -19.37
N GLY A 119 9.96 3.92 -19.59
CA GLY A 119 11.33 3.39 -19.58
C GLY A 119 11.95 3.21 -18.18
N THR A 120 11.22 3.48 -17.10
CA THR A 120 11.69 3.26 -15.73
C THR A 120 10.97 2.07 -15.10
N LEU A 121 11.70 1.16 -14.46
CA LEU A 121 11.13 0.08 -13.66
C LEU A 121 10.60 0.65 -12.33
N VAL A 122 9.39 0.24 -11.93
CA VAL A 122 8.73 0.72 -10.70
C VAL A 122 8.15 -0.44 -9.89
N CYS A 123 8.10 -0.29 -8.56
CA CYS A 123 7.43 -1.23 -7.66
C CYS A 123 5.90 -1.08 -7.77
N ASN A 124 5.32 -1.56 -8.86
CA ASN A 124 3.88 -1.53 -9.09
C ASN A 124 3.50 -2.77 -9.90
N PRO A 125 2.37 -3.45 -9.63
CA PRO A 125 1.92 -4.54 -10.49
C PRO A 125 1.77 -4.04 -11.92
N GLY A 126 2.43 -4.70 -12.88
CA GLY A 126 2.44 -4.18 -14.25
C GLY A 126 3.08 -5.05 -15.31
N ASP A 127 3.44 -6.31 -15.02
CA ASP A 127 3.94 -7.27 -16.01
C ASP A 127 5.01 -6.65 -16.94
N PHE A 128 6.12 -6.26 -16.32
CA PHE A 128 7.14 -5.44 -16.98
C PHE A 128 7.78 -6.11 -18.20
N MET A 129 7.81 -7.44 -18.27
CA MET A 129 8.34 -8.16 -19.43
C MET A 129 7.34 -8.23 -20.58
N SER A 130 6.11 -8.72 -20.36
CA SER A 130 5.19 -8.95 -21.48
C SER A 130 4.45 -7.67 -21.89
N THR A 131 3.83 -7.00 -20.92
CA THR A 131 3.07 -5.77 -21.19
C THR A 131 3.97 -4.54 -21.21
N GLY A 132 4.96 -4.50 -20.32
CA GLY A 132 5.94 -3.41 -20.26
C GLY A 132 6.97 -3.44 -21.39
N GLY A 133 7.10 -4.56 -22.11
CA GLY A 133 8.01 -4.72 -23.24
C GLY A 133 9.49 -4.65 -22.87
N CYS A 134 9.84 -4.85 -21.59
CA CYS A 134 11.24 -4.89 -21.19
C CYS A 134 11.89 -6.19 -21.66
N GLN A 135 13.13 -6.08 -22.11
CA GLN A 135 13.96 -7.17 -22.61
C GLN A 135 15.37 -7.11 -22.03
N ASP A 136 16.17 -8.15 -22.30
CA ASP A 136 17.58 -8.26 -21.89
C ASP A 136 17.81 -8.01 -20.39
N CYS A 137 16.88 -8.54 -19.59
CA CYS A 137 16.94 -8.39 -18.15
C CYS A 137 18.07 -9.23 -17.55
N THR A 138 18.91 -8.56 -16.76
CA THR A 138 19.99 -9.14 -15.97
C THR A 138 19.81 -8.71 -14.54
N TYR A 139 20.30 -9.54 -13.61
CA TYR A 139 20.31 -9.18 -12.20
C TYR A 139 21.74 -9.21 -11.67
N THR A 140 22.07 -8.26 -10.81
CA THR A 140 23.35 -8.19 -10.14
C THR A 140 23.07 -7.82 -8.69
N ASP A 141 23.40 -8.74 -7.79
CA ASP A 141 22.98 -8.69 -6.40
C ASP A 141 21.45 -8.49 -6.30
N GLU A 142 21.02 -7.40 -5.66
CA GLU A 142 19.62 -7.03 -5.45
C GLU A 142 19.05 -6.15 -6.57
N THR A 143 19.85 -5.81 -7.59
CA THR A 143 19.44 -4.87 -8.64
C THR A 143 19.05 -5.60 -9.90
N LEU A 144 17.79 -5.43 -10.30
CA LEU A 144 17.28 -5.83 -11.61
C LEU A 144 17.61 -4.73 -12.62
N ASN A 145 18.27 -5.11 -13.72
CA ASN A 145 18.62 -4.23 -14.83
C ASN A 145 17.96 -4.75 -16.10
N CYS A 146 17.22 -3.93 -16.83
CA CYS A 146 16.57 -4.31 -18.09
C CYS A 146 16.73 -3.21 -19.14
N LEU A 147 16.44 -3.54 -20.40
CA LEU A 147 16.17 -2.57 -21.44
C LEU A 147 14.66 -2.43 -21.60
N CYS A 148 14.11 -1.26 -21.30
CA CYS A 148 12.67 -1.01 -21.32
C CYS A 148 12.34 0.12 -22.31
N PRO A 149 11.22 0.02 -23.05
CA PRO A 149 10.78 1.06 -23.96
C PRO A 149 10.43 2.33 -23.19
N ASP A 150 11.01 3.44 -23.63
CA ASP A 150 10.75 4.77 -23.09
C ASP A 150 9.45 5.36 -23.67
N SER A 151 9.16 6.63 -23.38
CA SER A 151 7.96 7.30 -23.91
C SER A 151 7.93 7.47 -25.44
N LYS A 152 9.05 7.26 -26.13
CA LYS A 152 9.19 7.30 -27.59
C LYS A 152 9.16 5.89 -28.20
N GLY A 153 9.19 4.85 -27.36
CA GLY A 153 9.32 3.45 -27.78
C GLY A 153 10.77 3.00 -27.97
N ASP A 154 11.75 3.85 -27.66
CA ASP A 154 13.17 3.49 -27.73
C ASP A 154 13.57 2.68 -26.50
N LEU A 155 14.39 1.65 -26.69
CA LEU A 155 14.88 0.84 -25.58
C LEU A 155 15.93 1.62 -24.77
N SER A 156 15.62 1.83 -23.50
CA SER A 156 16.48 2.55 -22.55
C SER A 156 16.83 1.66 -21.36
N LYS A 157 18.01 1.85 -20.77
CA LYS A 157 18.43 1.08 -19.60
C LYS A 157 17.62 1.51 -18.37
N ALA A 158 16.96 0.54 -17.76
CA ALA A 158 16.20 0.70 -16.52
C ALA A 158 16.81 -0.16 -15.42
N SER A 159 16.83 0.35 -14.19
CA SER A 159 17.34 -0.38 -13.01
C SER A 159 16.41 -0.22 -11.82
N LEU A 160 16.20 -1.30 -11.08
CA LEU A 160 15.36 -1.32 -9.88
C LEU A 160 16.00 -2.16 -8.79
N ASN A 161 16.09 -1.61 -7.58
CA ASN A 161 16.51 -2.36 -6.41
C ASN A 161 15.33 -3.18 -5.89
N LEU A 162 15.41 -4.51 -6.02
CA LEU A 162 14.36 -5.45 -5.62
C LEU A 162 14.09 -5.41 -4.11
N ASN A 163 15.11 -5.11 -3.29
CA ASN A 163 14.98 -5.02 -1.84
C ASN A 163 14.16 -3.80 -1.39
N ALA A 164 13.92 -2.84 -2.29
CA ALA A 164 12.98 -1.73 -2.06
C ALA A 164 11.54 -2.09 -2.46
N CYS A 165 11.34 -3.12 -3.29
CA CYS A 165 10.04 -3.50 -3.85
C CYS A 165 9.46 -4.78 -3.28
N ILE A 166 10.28 -5.64 -2.67
CA ILE A 166 9.90 -6.99 -2.27
C ILE A 166 10.19 -7.15 -0.78
N GLY A 167 9.14 -7.50 -0.04
CA GLY A 167 9.20 -7.80 1.37
C GLY A 167 8.89 -9.27 1.66
N ASN A 168 8.84 -9.57 2.95
CA ASN A 168 8.42 -10.87 3.46
C ASN A 168 7.29 -10.65 4.45
N LEU A 169 6.17 -11.35 4.28
CA LEU A 169 5.04 -11.36 5.20
C LEU A 169 4.75 -12.80 5.59
N GLU A 170 5.06 -13.17 6.84
CA GLU A 170 4.82 -14.53 7.37
C GLU A 170 5.37 -15.63 6.42
N ALA A 171 6.66 -15.52 6.08
CA ALA A 171 7.37 -16.38 5.12
C ALA A 171 6.90 -16.33 3.65
N LEU A 172 6.03 -15.39 3.28
CA LEU A 172 5.61 -15.17 1.90
C LEU A 172 6.35 -13.97 1.29
N LEU A 173 7.11 -14.23 0.22
CA LEU A 173 7.64 -13.19 -0.65
C LEU A 173 6.48 -12.48 -1.34
N GLN A 174 6.41 -11.16 -1.15
CA GLN A 174 5.36 -10.35 -1.74
C GLN A 174 5.86 -8.95 -2.04
N GLN A 175 5.08 -8.20 -2.82
CA GLN A 175 5.36 -6.78 -3.03
C GLN A 175 5.36 -6.06 -1.67
N ALA A 176 6.43 -5.32 -1.42
CA ALA A 176 6.50 -4.39 -0.30
C ALA A 176 5.36 -3.38 -0.44
N PRO A 177 4.53 -3.21 0.59
CA PRO A 177 3.48 -2.21 0.54
C PRO A 177 4.11 -0.85 0.32
N ASP A 178 3.55 -0.07 -0.60
CA ASP A 178 4.04 1.25 -0.94
C ASP A 178 4.02 2.14 0.32
N LEU A 179 5.18 2.23 0.99
CA LEU A 179 5.37 3.03 2.20
C LEU A 179 5.12 4.52 1.93
N SER A 180 5.12 4.95 0.66
CA SER A 180 4.80 6.34 0.29
C SER A 180 3.30 6.63 0.26
N ARG A 181 2.44 5.61 0.16
CA ARG A 181 0.97 5.74 0.15
C ARG A 181 0.28 5.24 1.42
N SER A 182 0.94 4.43 2.24
CA SER A 182 0.38 3.86 3.47
C SER A 182 0.42 4.83 4.67
N LEU A 183 -0.15 6.03 4.51
CA LEU A 183 -0.64 6.83 5.65
C LEU A 183 -2.14 6.60 5.91
N ASP A 184 -2.82 5.78 5.10
CA ASP A 184 -4.22 5.41 5.29
C ASP A 184 -4.37 3.96 5.83
N PRO A 185 -4.84 3.77 7.08
CA PRO A 185 -4.81 2.48 7.80
C PRO A 185 -5.90 1.46 7.41
N HIS A 186 -6.52 1.56 6.24
CA HIS A 186 -7.74 0.81 5.93
C HIS A 186 -7.58 -0.48 5.10
N TRP A 187 -6.36 -0.92 4.75
CA TRP A 187 -6.19 -1.99 3.74
C TRP A 187 -5.69 -3.36 4.24
N VAL A 188 -5.60 -3.62 5.56
CA VAL A 188 -5.03 -4.89 6.10
C VAL A 188 -6.04 -6.06 6.16
N LEU A 189 -7.19 -6.01 5.49
CA LEU A 189 -8.14 -7.14 5.53
C LEU A 189 -8.46 -7.69 4.15
N ALA A 190 -8.17 -8.98 4.02
CA ALA A 190 -8.64 -9.94 3.02
C ALA A 190 -7.85 -10.07 1.71
N GLN A 191 -6.83 -10.94 1.74
CA GLN A 191 -6.76 -11.96 0.69
C GLN A 191 -7.10 -13.32 1.33
N PRO A 192 -8.10 -14.07 0.82
CA PRO A 192 -8.40 -15.40 1.32
C PRO A 192 -7.31 -16.38 0.86
N PHE A 193 -6.67 -17.05 1.81
CA PHE A 193 -5.81 -18.20 1.55
C PHE A 193 -6.65 -19.30 0.89
N ALA A 194 -6.39 -19.56 -0.40
CA ALA A 194 -6.83 -20.79 -1.03
C ALA A 194 -5.95 -21.93 -0.51
N ALA A 195 -6.43 -22.64 0.51
CA ALA A 195 -5.85 -23.91 0.91
C ALA A 195 -6.06 -24.92 -0.24
N THR A 196 -4.98 -25.37 -0.85
CA THR A 196 -4.99 -26.51 -1.78
C THR A 196 -5.24 -27.78 -0.96
N PRO A 197 -6.30 -28.57 -1.22
CA PRO A 197 -6.45 -29.86 -0.58
C PRO A 197 -5.47 -30.87 -1.23
N GLY A 198 -4.72 -31.57 -0.39
CA GLY A 198 -4.04 -32.83 -0.74
C GLY A 198 -4.93 -34.03 -0.54
#